data_AF-A0A6S7BIB8-F1
#
_entry.id   AF-A0A6S7BIB8-F1
#
_cell.length_a   1.000
_cell.length_b   1.000
_cell.length_c   1.000
_cell.angle_alpha   90.00
_cell.angle_beta   90.00
_cell.angle_gamma   90.00
#
_symmetry.space_group_name_H-M   'P 1'
#
loop_
_entity.id
_entity.type
_entity.pdbx_description
1 polymer ?
#
loop_
_entity_poly.entity_id
_entity_poly.type
_entity_poly.pdbx_seq_one_letter_code
_entity_poly.pdbx_strand_id
1 'polypeptide(L)'
;MAAIATLRNAAWAAAGFVLAGFGPALHGAAAAATLEVAAGADLAQAVAAAQPGDTLRLAPGTYPGAIVIDKPLVIEGPQDRSAIIAGTREGRTLWVKATDVSLRNLTVTRSGLDLPAMDAGIFLDRTAHRAVVEHNDILDNLFGVYVWGPQDAMVRGNRIVGNQELRVAERGNGVSLWNTPGSAVVDNDISAGRDGVFVNTSKQNRFTGNRFHDLRYGVHYMYTNDSEISGNVSTGNDIGYAIMYSHRLVVTGNVAVNNVEQGLMMNYANNSDISGNTVDGAGKCVFIYNANKNRFADNHFSNCDIGIHFTAGSEGNRISGNAFINNRNQVKYVGTRVMEWSDNGRGNYWSDNTAFDLDGDGIADTAYRPNDVVDQLLWRAPAARILLNSPAISVVRWAQSQFPAILPGGVIDSKPLMKPVRERIDYGGAMANAKPGASPDAKSAANSVAKNGAKRAEDNQ
;
A
#
# COMPACT_ATOMS: atom_id res chain seq x y z
N MET A 1 -10.11 -27.54 90.83
CA MET A 1 -10.77 -26.22 91.04
C MET A 1 -12.16 -26.26 90.44
N ALA A 2 -13.04 -25.32 90.81
CA ALA A 2 -14.40 -25.13 90.30
C ALA A 2 -14.41 -24.56 88.86
N ALA A 3 -15.52 -24.40 88.10
CA ALA A 3 -16.83 -25.08 87.96
C ALA A 3 -17.66 -24.34 86.87
N ILE A 4 -18.80 -24.91 86.38
CA ILE A 4 -19.81 -24.30 85.45
C ILE A 4 -19.25 -24.14 83.99
N ALA A 5 -19.96 -24.17 82.85
CA ALA A 5 -21.39 -24.21 82.41
C ALA A 5 -21.54 -25.29 81.27
N THR A 6 -22.67 -25.77 80.68
CA THR A 6 -24.12 -25.42 80.49
C THR A 6 -24.41 -24.27 79.50
N LEU A 7 -25.21 -24.39 78.42
CA LEU A 7 -26.12 -25.43 77.85
C LEU A 7 -25.84 -25.59 76.32
N ARG A 8 -26.30 -26.56 75.50
CA ARG A 8 -27.30 -27.68 75.50
C ARG A 8 -28.72 -27.37 74.96
N ASN A 9 -29.13 -28.10 73.90
CA ASN A 9 -30.46 -28.16 73.23
C ASN A 9 -30.87 -26.86 72.45
N ALA A 10 -31.84 -26.85 71.51
CA ALA A 10 -32.87 -27.83 71.16
C ALA A 10 -33.35 -27.83 69.68
N ALA A 11 -34.01 -28.93 69.30
CA ALA A 11 -35.20 -29.04 68.42
C ALA A 11 -35.14 -28.69 66.91
N TRP A 12 -35.88 -29.49 66.13
CA TRP A 12 -36.22 -29.24 64.72
C TRP A 12 -37.56 -28.51 64.61
N ALA A 13 -37.69 -27.63 63.63
CA ALA A 13 -38.97 -27.07 63.19
C ALA A 13 -39.04 -27.10 61.65
N ALA A 14 -40.14 -27.59 61.09
CA ALA A 14 -40.33 -27.63 59.64
C ALA A 14 -40.84 -26.26 59.14
N ALA A 15 -40.17 -25.69 58.14
CA ALA A 15 -40.61 -24.50 57.41
C ALA A 15 -41.02 -24.90 55.98
N GLY A 16 -42.14 -24.36 55.50
CA GLY A 16 -42.71 -24.73 54.21
C GLY A 16 -41.94 -24.17 53.02
N PHE A 17 -41.84 -24.96 51.95
CA PHE A 17 -41.33 -24.50 50.65
C PHE A 17 -42.30 -23.50 50.02
N VAL A 18 -41.92 -22.22 49.97
CA VAL A 18 -42.54 -21.24 49.06
C VAL A 18 -41.89 -21.40 47.69
N LEU A 19 -42.67 -21.82 46.68
CA LEU A 19 -42.20 -21.78 45.30
C LEU A 19 -42.11 -20.33 44.82
N ALA A 20 -40.92 -19.74 44.92
CA ALA A 20 -40.58 -18.53 44.18
C ALA A 20 -40.48 -18.88 42.68
N GLY A 21 -41.54 -18.58 41.93
CA GLY A 21 -41.61 -18.86 40.50
C GLY A 21 -40.64 -17.99 39.70
N PHE A 22 -39.43 -18.51 39.44
CA PHE A 22 -38.56 -18.01 38.38
C PHE A 22 -39.20 -18.29 37.02
N GLY A 23 -40.09 -17.39 36.59
CA GLY A 23 -40.54 -17.35 35.21
C GLY A 23 -39.33 -17.18 34.28
N PRO A 24 -39.23 -17.92 33.17
CA PRO A 24 -38.12 -17.75 32.25
C PRO A 24 -38.17 -16.34 31.69
N ALA A 25 -37.15 -15.53 31.99
CA ALA A 25 -36.96 -14.25 31.34
C ALA A 25 -36.75 -14.52 29.84
N LEU A 26 -37.80 -14.29 29.05
CA LEU A 26 -37.77 -14.33 27.60
C LEU A 26 -36.80 -13.24 27.14
N HIS A 27 -35.54 -13.62 26.96
CA HIS A 27 -34.55 -12.83 26.25
C HIS A 27 -34.98 -12.82 24.79
N GLY A 28 -35.91 -11.93 24.46
CA GLY A 28 -36.34 -11.71 23.09
C GLY A 28 -35.10 -11.42 22.25
N ALA A 29 -34.87 -12.23 21.23
CA ALA A 29 -33.78 -11.99 20.29
C ALA A 29 -34.01 -10.59 19.69
N ALA A 30 -33.11 -9.65 20.00
CA ALA A 30 -33.17 -8.29 19.50
C ALA A 30 -32.91 -8.34 17.98
N ALA A 31 -33.99 -8.41 17.21
CA ALA A 31 -33.94 -8.35 15.77
C ALA A 31 -33.52 -6.94 15.37
N ALA A 32 -32.39 -6.82 14.68
CA ALA A 32 -31.90 -5.57 14.11
C ALA A 32 -33.01 -4.92 13.27
N ALA A 33 -33.45 -3.73 13.68
CA ALA A 33 -34.46 -2.97 12.96
C ALA A 33 -33.85 -2.29 11.73
N THR A 34 -34.68 -2.01 10.73
CA THR A 34 -34.36 -1.02 9.69
C THR A 34 -35.16 0.24 9.99
N LEU A 35 -34.47 1.34 10.21
CA LEU A 35 -35.05 2.64 10.56
C LEU A 35 -34.82 3.58 9.38
N GLU A 36 -35.91 4.02 8.75
CA GLU A 36 -35.86 4.96 7.63
C GLU A 36 -35.66 6.40 8.17
N VAL A 37 -34.57 7.04 7.75
CA VAL A 37 -34.15 8.38 8.16
C VAL A 37 -34.47 9.38 7.03
N ALA A 38 -35.49 10.20 7.24
CA ALA A 38 -35.97 11.18 6.25
C ALA A 38 -34.89 12.20 5.86
N ALA A 39 -35.01 12.75 4.65
CA ALA A 39 -34.07 13.72 4.10
C ALA A 39 -33.93 14.96 5.01
N GLY A 40 -32.70 15.30 5.41
CA GLY A 40 -32.44 16.44 6.29
C GLY A 40 -32.85 16.26 7.76
N ALA A 41 -33.22 15.05 8.18
CA ALA A 41 -33.43 14.73 9.60
C ALA A 41 -32.10 14.79 10.39
N ASP A 42 -32.21 14.91 11.73
CA ASP A 42 -31.03 14.85 12.60
C ASP A 42 -30.48 13.41 12.67
N LEU A 43 -29.39 13.18 11.94
CA LEU A 43 -28.70 11.90 11.90
C LEU A 43 -28.01 11.55 13.22
N ALA A 44 -27.60 12.53 14.03
CA ALA A 44 -27.05 12.27 15.36
C ALA A 44 -28.17 11.82 16.33
N GLN A 45 -29.36 12.41 16.24
CA GLN A 45 -30.55 11.93 16.97
C GLN A 45 -30.94 10.51 16.53
N ALA A 46 -30.90 10.20 15.22
CA ALA A 46 -31.18 8.86 14.71
C ALA A 46 -30.17 7.82 15.23
N VAL A 47 -28.86 8.12 15.19
CA VAL A 47 -27.80 7.26 15.76
C VAL A 47 -27.95 7.11 17.26
N ALA A 48 -28.35 8.16 18.00
CA ALA A 48 -28.60 8.08 19.43
C ALA A 48 -29.79 7.14 19.77
N ALA A 49 -30.89 7.23 19.03
CA ALA A 49 -32.10 6.43 19.23
C ALA A 49 -31.97 4.96 18.81
N ALA A 50 -31.16 4.67 17.78
CA ALA A 50 -30.94 3.32 17.26
C ALA A 50 -30.37 2.36 18.32
N GLN A 51 -30.77 1.09 18.24
CA GLN A 51 -30.27 0.01 19.08
C GLN A 51 -29.04 -0.66 18.46
N PRO A 52 -28.17 -1.32 19.26
CA PRO A 52 -27.03 -2.07 18.73
C PRO A 52 -27.46 -3.12 17.70
N GLY A 53 -26.92 -3.01 16.48
CA GLY A 53 -27.23 -3.88 15.34
C GLY A 53 -28.19 -3.28 14.31
N ASP A 54 -28.90 -2.19 14.63
CA ASP A 54 -29.88 -1.57 13.73
C ASP A 54 -29.23 -1.02 12.44
N THR A 55 -30.05 -0.95 11.37
CA THR A 55 -29.73 -0.30 10.11
C THR A 55 -30.46 1.04 10.00
N LEU A 56 -29.72 2.13 9.97
CA LEU A 56 -30.22 3.44 9.55
C LEU A 56 -30.16 3.52 8.02
N ARG A 57 -31.32 3.53 7.35
CA ARG A 57 -31.40 3.79 5.91
C ARG A 57 -31.71 5.27 5.68
N LEU A 58 -30.83 5.97 4.97
CA LEU A 58 -30.93 7.40 4.72
C LEU A 58 -31.63 7.64 3.38
N ALA A 59 -32.60 8.55 3.37
CA ALA A 59 -33.19 9.04 2.13
C ALA A 59 -32.20 9.94 1.35
N PRO A 60 -32.43 10.18 0.04
CA PRO A 60 -31.69 11.22 -0.71
C PRO A 60 -31.76 12.59 -0.02
N GLY A 61 -30.62 13.23 0.22
CA GLY A 61 -30.56 14.52 0.89
C GLY A 61 -29.25 14.76 1.66
N THR A 62 -29.11 15.97 2.20
CA THR A 62 -27.94 16.38 2.98
C THR A 62 -28.21 16.28 4.47
N TYR A 63 -27.27 15.68 5.21
CA TYR A 63 -27.27 15.50 6.65
C TYR A 63 -26.05 16.21 7.25
N PRO A 64 -26.17 16.87 8.42
CA PRO A 64 -25.02 17.39 9.15
C PRO A 64 -24.02 16.28 9.49
N GLY A 65 -22.72 16.60 9.43
CA GLY A 65 -21.63 15.74 9.92
C GLY A 65 -21.42 15.84 11.42
N ALA A 66 -20.19 15.57 11.86
CA ALA A 66 -19.80 15.43 13.28
C ALA A 66 -20.53 14.27 14.00
N ILE A 67 -20.94 13.24 13.25
CA ILE A 67 -21.67 12.09 13.79
C ILE A 67 -20.69 11.15 14.51
N VAL A 68 -20.99 10.82 15.76
CA VAL A 68 -20.27 9.83 16.57
C VAL A 68 -21.06 8.53 16.60
N ILE A 69 -20.43 7.41 16.24
CA ILE A 69 -21.07 6.09 16.18
C ILE A 69 -20.42 5.21 17.25
N ASP A 70 -21.11 5.06 18.39
CA ASP A 70 -20.61 4.46 19.64
C ASP A 70 -21.19 3.05 19.95
N LYS A 71 -22.08 2.56 19.08
CA LYS A 71 -22.64 1.20 19.10
C LYS A 71 -22.53 0.56 17.69
N PRO A 72 -22.53 -0.77 17.56
CA PRO A 72 -22.62 -1.44 16.26
C PRO A 72 -23.88 -0.98 15.51
N LEU A 73 -23.73 -0.50 14.28
CA LEU A 73 -24.81 -0.01 13.42
C LEU A 73 -24.44 -0.20 11.94
N VAL A 74 -25.45 -0.31 11.08
CA VAL A 74 -25.30 -0.05 9.65
C VAL A 74 -25.84 1.35 9.37
N ILE A 75 -25.11 2.17 8.60
CA ILE A 75 -25.63 3.39 7.97
C ILE A 75 -25.55 3.19 6.46
N GLU A 76 -26.71 3.19 5.81
CA GLU A 76 -26.91 2.84 4.42
C GLU A 76 -27.59 3.98 3.67
N GLY A 77 -26.95 4.51 2.62
CA GLY A 77 -27.57 5.44 1.69
C GLY A 77 -28.21 4.75 0.47
N PRO A 78 -28.86 5.54 -0.42
CA PRO A 78 -29.36 5.05 -1.70
C PRO A 78 -28.20 4.69 -2.64
N GLN A 79 -28.42 3.77 -3.60
CA GLN A 79 -27.33 3.20 -4.42
C GLN A 79 -26.57 4.23 -5.30
N ASP A 80 -27.17 5.38 -5.57
CA ASP A 80 -26.55 6.52 -6.30
C ASP A 80 -25.72 7.44 -5.39
N ARG A 81 -25.61 7.13 -4.09
CA ARG A 81 -24.87 7.87 -3.05
C ARG A 81 -25.44 9.25 -2.74
N SER A 82 -26.72 9.50 -3.07
CA SER A 82 -27.41 10.78 -2.86
C SER A 82 -27.68 11.15 -1.40
N ALA A 83 -27.35 10.29 -0.43
CA ALA A 83 -27.30 10.64 0.99
C ALA A 83 -25.93 11.25 1.32
N ILE A 84 -25.89 12.57 1.49
CA ILE A 84 -24.66 13.35 1.68
C ILE A 84 -24.50 13.71 3.15
N ILE A 85 -23.48 13.18 3.82
CA ILE A 85 -23.10 13.58 5.18
C ILE A 85 -21.99 14.62 5.08
N ALA A 86 -22.31 15.87 5.44
CA ALA A 86 -21.46 17.03 5.21
C ALA A 86 -20.99 17.67 6.53
N GLY A 87 -19.68 17.60 6.79
CA GLY A 87 -19.05 18.27 7.92
C GLY A 87 -18.99 19.80 7.78
N THR A 88 -18.64 20.46 8.88
CA THR A 88 -18.61 21.93 8.99
C THR A 88 -17.36 22.57 8.38
N ARG A 89 -16.33 21.78 8.03
CA ARG A 89 -14.89 22.15 8.01
C ARG A 89 -14.20 22.23 9.38
N GLU A 90 -14.77 21.57 10.39
CA GLU A 90 -14.13 21.38 11.69
C GLU A 90 -14.24 19.90 12.09
N GLY A 91 -13.15 19.30 12.60
CA GLY A 91 -13.19 17.94 13.13
C GLY A 91 -13.40 16.83 12.09
N ARG A 92 -14.04 15.74 12.50
CA ARG A 92 -14.27 14.53 11.70
C ARG A 92 -15.74 14.47 11.27
N THR A 93 -16.01 14.16 9.99
CA THR A 93 -17.40 14.11 9.50
C THR A 93 -18.15 12.90 10.08
N LEU A 94 -17.52 11.72 10.08
CA LEU A 94 -17.96 10.51 10.79
C LEU A 94 -16.85 10.01 11.72
N TRP A 95 -17.17 9.73 12.98
CA TRP A 95 -16.26 9.15 13.96
C TRP A 95 -16.82 7.83 14.51
N VAL A 96 -16.29 6.71 14.01
CA VAL A 96 -16.66 5.36 14.41
C VAL A 96 -15.84 4.95 15.62
N LYS A 97 -16.52 4.58 16.70
CA LYS A 97 -15.95 4.17 18.00
C LYS A 97 -16.44 2.79 18.45
N ALA A 98 -17.21 2.09 17.62
CA ALA A 98 -17.74 0.76 17.89
C ALA A 98 -17.35 -0.27 16.84
N THR A 99 -17.29 -1.53 17.28
CA THR A 99 -17.03 -2.70 16.44
C THR A 99 -18.23 -3.03 15.53
N ASP A 100 -18.00 -3.75 14.44
CA ASP A 100 -19.04 -4.24 13.50
C ASP A 100 -19.94 -3.13 12.89
N VAL A 101 -19.43 -1.90 12.82
CA VAL A 101 -20.12 -0.78 12.15
C VAL A 101 -19.91 -0.84 10.63
N SER A 102 -20.99 -0.69 9.86
CA SER A 102 -20.95 -0.63 8.39
C SER A 102 -21.42 0.73 7.89
N LEU A 103 -20.66 1.35 6.98
CA LEU A 103 -20.96 2.62 6.33
C LEU A 103 -20.97 2.39 4.81
N ARG A 104 -22.14 2.51 4.16
CA ARG A 104 -22.26 2.18 2.74
C ARG A 104 -23.22 3.02 1.92
N ASN A 105 -22.87 3.19 0.64
CA ASN A 105 -23.61 3.97 -0.35
C ASN A 105 -23.85 5.44 0.08
N LEU A 106 -22.91 6.02 0.82
CA LEU A 106 -22.97 7.41 1.30
C LEU A 106 -22.06 8.31 0.46
N THR A 107 -22.37 9.60 0.39
CA THR A 107 -21.37 10.63 0.11
C THR A 107 -20.91 11.22 1.45
N VAL A 108 -19.61 11.25 1.72
CA VAL A 108 -19.05 11.77 2.99
C VAL A 108 -18.01 12.85 2.71
N THR A 109 -18.27 14.07 3.21
CA THR A 109 -17.53 15.26 2.78
C THR A 109 -17.32 16.30 3.89
N ARG A 110 -16.47 17.30 3.62
CA ARG A 110 -16.24 18.49 4.43
C ARG A 110 -15.77 18.25 5.87
N SER A 111 -14.85 17.29 6.06
CA SER A 111 -14.06 17.25 7.29
C SER A 111 -13.35 18.59 7.56
N GLY A 112 -12.90 18.77 8.80
CA GLY A 112 -11.88 19.76 9.11
C GLY A 112 -10.54 19.48 8.43
N LEU A 113 -9.60 20.41 8.64
CA LEU A 113 -8.32 20.49 7.94
C LEU A 113 -7.12 20.44 8.89
N ASP A 114 -7.32 20.06 10.16
CA ASP A 114 -6.23 19.93 11.14
C ASP A 114 -5.51 18.58 11.01
N LEU A 115 -4.27 18.63 10.49
CA LEU A 115 -3.38 17.48 10.34
C LEU A 115 -3.00 16.83 11.70
N PRO A 116 -2.54 17.58 12.73
CA PRO A 116 -2.37 17.08 14.10
C PRO A 116 -3.61 16.39 14.72
N ALA A 117 -4.82 16.93 14.54
CA ALA A 117 -6.07 16.36 15.06
C ALA A 117 -6.52 15.10 14.30
N MET A 118 -5.96 14.88 13.11
CA MET A 118 -6.30 13.81 12.18
C MET A 118 -7.75 13.92 11.70
N ASP A 119 -8.14 15.12 11.25
CA ASP A 119 -9.47 15.37 10.69
C ASP A 119 -9.71 14.53 9.43
N ALA A 120 -10.85 13.83 9.38
CA ALA A 120 -11.13 12.87 8.33
C ALA A 120 -12.62 12.87 7.94
N GLY A 121 -12.91 12.45 6.71
CA GLY A 121 -14.26 12.14 6.29
C GLY A 121 -14.83 10.99 7.14
N ILE A 122 -14.07 9.90 7.24
CA ILE A 122 -14.37 8.76 8.12
C ILE A 122 -13.17 8.45 9.01
N PHE A 123 -13.35 8.52 10.33
CA PHE A 123 -12.34 8.12 11.31
C PHE A 123 -12.77 6.86 12.05
N LEU A 124 -12.03 5.77 11.88
CA LEU A 124 -12.20 4.51 12.62
C LEU A 124 -11.23 4.50 13.81
N ASP A 125 -11.75 4.68 15.02
CA ASP A 125 -10.95 4.69 16.25
C ASP A 125 -10.51 3.26 16.67
N ARG A 126 -9.70 3.16 17.73
CA ARG A 126 -9.08 1.89 18.15
C ARG A 126 -10.09 0.77 18.37
N THR A 127 -11.27 1.10 18.86
CA THR A 127 -12.37 0.17 19.17
C THR A 127 -13.21 -0.24 17.95
N ALA A 128 -12.98 0.35 16.77
CA ALA A 128 -13.74 0.10 15.54
C ALA A 128 -13.36 -1.22 14.83
N HIS A 129 -13.16 -2.30 15.59
CA HIS A 129 -12.77 -3.60 15.05
C HIS A 129 -13.84 -4.14 14.07
N ARG A 130 -13.40 -4.74 12.95
CA ARG A 130 -14.27 -5.25 11.87
C ARG A 130 -15.22 -4.21 11.24
N ALA A 131 -14.95 -2.91 11.41
CA ALA A 131 -15.74 -1.87 10.75
C ALA A 131 -15.54 -1.91 9.23
N VAL A 132 -16.63 -1.71 8.47
CA VAL A 132 -16.67 -1.82 7.01
C VAL A 132 -17.10 -0.49 6.38
N VAL A 133 -16.20 0.12 5.61
CA VAL A 133 -16.45 1.32 4.81
C VAL A 133 -16.51 0.89 3.34
N GLU A 134 -17.70 0.81 2.75
CA GLU A 134 -17.87 0.27 1.39
C GLU A 134 -18.73 1.11 0.43
N HIS A 135 -18.34 1.16 -0.84
CA HIS A 135 -19.14 1.76 -1.93
C HIS A 135 -19.54 3.23 -1.72
N ASN A 136 -18.77 3.99 -0.93
CA ASN A 136 -19.01 5.42 -0.65
C ASN A 136 -18.27 6.34 -1.63
N ASP A 137 -18.76 7.56 -1.78
CA ASP A 137 -18.02 8.70 -2.36
C ASP A 137 -17.46 9.56 -1.22
N ILE A 138 -16.16 9.47 -0.97
CA ILE A 138 -15.47 10.11 0.14
C ILE A 138 -14.69 11.30 -0.42
N LEU A 139 -15.35 12.45 -0.50
CA LEU A 139 -14.96 13.59 -1.34
C LEU A 139 -14.63 14.81 -0.50
N ASP A 140 -13.56 15.54 -0.85
CA ASP A 140 -13.27 16.86 -0.28
C ASP A 140 -13.16 16.82 1.27
N ASN A 141 -12.25 15.98 1.73
CA ASN A 141 -11.83 15.84 3.12
C ASN A 141 -10.30 16.00 3.20
N LEU A 142 -9.75 16.21 4.41
CA LEU A 142 -8.31 16.22 4.66
C LEU A 142 -7.72 14.82 4.52
N PHE A 143 -8.12 13.90 5.41
CA PHE A 143 -7.98 12.46 5.19
C PHE A 143 -9.31 11.89 4.70
N GLY A 144 -9.30 10.97 3.74
CA GLY A 144 -10.52 10.29 3.28
C GLY A 144 -11.05 9.34 4.36
N VAL A 145 -10.31 8.25 4.57
CA VAL A 145 -10.51 7.32 5.70
C VAL A 145 -9.26 7.29 6.57
N TYR A 146 -9.42 7.38 7.88
CA TYR A 146 -8.33 7.18 8.85
C TYR A 146 -8.65 5.96 9.73
N VAL A 147 -7.76 4.98 9.77
CA VAL A 147 -7.90 3.71 10.49
C VAL A 147 -6.84 3.64 11.60
N TRP A 148 -7.23 3.91 12.84
CA TRP A 148 -6.32 4.16 13.96
C TRP A 148 -6.46 3.13 15.08
N GLY A 149 -5.77 1.99 14.94
CA GLY A 149 -5.75 0.92 15.95
C GLY A 149 -6.76 -0.25 15.85
N PRO A 150 -7.84 -0.25 15.03
CA PRO A 150 -8.76 -1.39 15.04
C PRO A 150 -8.19 -2.62 14.34
N GLN A 151 -8.68 -3.81 14.68
CA GLN A 151 -8.36 -5.05 13.96
C GLN A 151 -9.38 -5.32 12.85
N ASP A 152 -8.92 -5.92 11.75
CA ASP A 152 -9.75 -6.45 10.66
C ASP A 152 -10.71 -5.44 10.00
N ALA A 153 -10.36 -4.15 9.98
CA ALA A 153 -11.17 -3.11 9.34
C ALA A 153 -11.08 -3.19 7.81
N MET A 154 -12.19 -2.96 7.13
CA MET A 154 -12.31 -3.10 5.67
C MET A 154 -12.68 -1.78 5.02
N VAL A 155 -11.86 -1.29 4.09
CA VAL A 155 -12.16 -0.12 3.24
C VAL A 155 -12.23 -0.60 1.79
N ARG A 156 -13.43 -0.77 1.22
CA ARG A 156 -13.58 -1.42 -0.10
C ARG A 156 -14.50 -0.74 -1.11
N GLY A 157 -14.10 -0.71 -2.38
CA GLY A 157 -14.95 -0.22 -3.49
C GLY A 157 -15.38 1.25 -3.37
N ASN A 158 -14.71 2.05 -2.53
CA ASN A 158 -15.01 3.47 -2.36
C ASN A 158 -14.30 4.29 -3.44
N ARG A 159 -14.87 5.45 -3.76
CA ARG A 159 -14.21 6.49 -4.54
C ARG A 159 -13.75 7.60 -3.60
N ILE A 160 -12.44 7.83 -3.49
CA ILE A 160 -11.86 8.73 -2.49
C ILE A 160 -11.09 9.84 -3.20
N VAL A 161 -11.55 11.08 -3.05
CA VAL A 161 -10.96 12.26 -3.72
C VAL A 161 -10.62 13.32 -2.69
N GLY A 162 -9.32 13.59 -2.51
CA GLY A 162 -8.83 14.60 -1.55
C GLY A 162 -9.21 16.03 -1.92
N ASN A 163 -9.23 16.94 -0.93
CA ASN A 163 -9.40 18.38 -1.20
C ASN A 163 -8.27 18.90 -2.13
N GLN A 164 -8.66 19.51 -3.24
CA GLN A 164 -7.73 20.01 -4.27
C GLN A 164 -7.26 21.46 -4.03
N GLU A 165 -7.91 22.21 -3.15
CA GLU A 165 -7.58 23.60 -2.80
C GLU A 165 -6.29 23.69 -1.97
N LEU A 166 -6.04 22.69 -1.11
CA LEU A 166 -4.80 22.53 -0.35
C LEU A 166 -3.60 22.20 -1.25
N ARG A 167 -2.39 22.62 -0.84
CA ARG A 167 -1.13 22.15 -1.46
C ARG A 167 -0.85 20.71 -1.07
N VAL A 168 -0.12 19.96 -1.91
CA VAL A 168 0.18 18.52 -1.69
C VAL A 168 0.82 18.23 -0.31
N ALA A 169 1.58 19.17 0.25
CA ALA A 169 2.16 19.03 1.60
C ALA A 169 1.13 19.14 2.74
N GLU A 170 0.06 19.90 2.53
CA GLU A 170 -1.02 20.18 3.50
C GLU A 170 -2.13 19.14 3.44
N ARG A 171 -2.29 18.44 2.31
CA ARG A 171 -3.27 17.36 2.16
C ARG A 171 -2.97 16.18 3.09
N GLY A 172 -4.02 15.55 3.60
CA GLY A 172 -3.95 14.20 4.15
C GLY A 172 -3.89 13.15 3.04
N ASN A 173 -3.97 11.88 3.44
CA ASN A 173 -3.93 10.72 2.55
C ASN A 173 -5.35 10.23 2.23
N GLY A 174 -5.53 9.52 1.12
CA GLY A 174 -6.83 8.90 0.77
C GLY A 174 -7.29 7.90 1.84
N VAL A 175 -6.43 6.94 2.18
CA VAL A 175 -6.56 6.08 3.36
C VAL A 175 -5.28 6.13 4.19
N SER A 176 -5.41 6.46 5.48
CA SER A 176 -4.34 6.34 6.48
C SER A 176 -4.60 5.13 7.38
N LEU A 177 -3.58 4.30 7.62
CA LEU A 177 -3.63 3.14 8.50
C LEU A 177 -2.50 3.22 9.54
N TRP A 178 -2.84 3.03 10.81
CA TRP A 178 -1.88 3.00 11.91
C TRP A 178 -2.21 1.90 12.91
N ASN A 179 -1.25 1.01 13.17
CA ASN A 179 -1.37 -0.11 14.12
C ASN A 179 -2.70 -0.88 14.03
N THR A 180 -3.10 -1.26 12.81
CA THR A 180 -4.41 -1.84 12.51
C THR A 180 -4.26 -3.23 11.84
N PRO A 181 -3.93 -4.30 12.60
CA PRO A 181 -3.64 -5.61 12.04
C PRO A 181 -4.83 -6.24 11.31
N GLY A 182 -4.57 -7.04 10.27
CA GLY A 182 -5.60 -7.77 9.52
C GLY A 182 -6.42 -6.90 8.56
N SER A 183 -6.46 -5.59 8.77
CA SER A 183 -7.23 -4.63 7.99
C SER A 183 -6.83 -4.59 6.52
N ALA A 184 -7.80 -4.33 5.65
CA ALA A 184 -7.63 -4.38 4.20
C ALA A 184 -8.22 -3.16 3.48
N VAL A 185 -7.58 -2.78 2.37
CA VAL A 185 -8.01 -1.72 1.46
C VAL A 185 -8.12 -2.32 0.07
N VAL A 186 -9.34 -2.47 -0.45
CA VAL A 186 -9.65 -3.36 -1.57
C VAL A 186 -10.50 -2.67 -2.66
N ASP A 187 -10.10 -2.74 -3.93
CA ASP A 187 -10.87 -2.26 -5.09
C ASP A 187 -11.31 -0.78 -5.04
N ASN A 188 -10.65 0.08 -4.25
CA ASN A 188 -10.97 1.50 -4.18
C ASN A 188 -10.36 2.28 -5.36
N ASP A 189 -10.96 3.41 -5.71
CA ASP A 189 -10.41 4.39 -6.65
C ASP A 189 -10.01 5.64 -5.85
N ILE A 190 -8.71 5.97 -5.82
CA ILE A 190 -8.14 6.94 -4.88
C ILE A 190 -7.28 7.96 -5.62
N SER A 191 -7.61 9.26 -5.45
CA SER A 191 -6.90 10.35 -6.12
C SER A 191 -6.91 11.67 -5.36
N ALA A 192 -6.10 12.62 -5.82
CA ALA A 192 -6.04 14.01 -5.38
C ALA A 192 -5.68 14.30 -3.91
N GLY A 193 -5.49 13.28 -3.06
CA GLY A 193 -4.85 13.43 -1.75
C GLY A 193 -3.36 13.73 -1.84
N ARG A 194 -2.62 13.53 -0.75
CA ARG A 194 -1.15 13.50 -0.77
C ARG A 194 -0.65 12.13 -1.22
N ASP A 195 -0.90 11.10 -0.40
CA ASP A 195 -0.65 9.70 -0.73
C ASP A 195 -1.99 8.95 -0.84
N GLY A 196 -2.08 7.92 -1.67
CA GLY A 196 -3.30 7.14 -1.87
C GLY A 196 -3.60 6.29 -0.65
N VAL A 197 -2.75 5.29 -0.41
CA VAL A 197 -2.67 4.55 0.86
C VAL A 197 -1.39 4.93 1.58
N PHE A 198 -1.50 5.27 2.87
CA PHE A 198 -0.38 5.34 3.80
C PHE A 198 -0.60 4.37 4.95
N VAL A 199 0.35 3.46 5.20
CA VAL A 199 0.31 2.55 6.35
C VAL A 199 1.59 2.67 7.17
N ASN A 200 1.44 2.77 8.49
CA ASN A 200 2.54 2.90 9.43
C ASN A 200 2.38 1.95 10.63
N THR A 201 3.45 1.21 10.95
CA THR A 201 3.54 0.29 12.10
C THR A 201 2.37 -0.70 12.15
N SER A 202 2.28 -1.62 11.20
CA SER A 202 1.20 -2.62 11.18
C SER A 202 1.61 -3.99 10.63
N LYS A 203 0.65 -4.90 10.43
CA LYS A 203 0.92 -6.26 9.94
C LYS A 203 -0.30 -6.98 9.39
N GLN A 204 -0.07 -8.02 8.58
CA GLN A 204 -1.11 -8.92 8.08
C GLN A 204 -2.20 -8.18 7.28
N ASN A 205 -1.84 -7.06 6.66
CA ASN A 205 -2.74 -6.19 5.92
C ASN A 205 -2.80 -6.61 4.44
N ARG A 206 -3.88 -6.24 3.75
CA ARG A 206 -4.08 -6.54 2.32
C ARG A 206 -4.46 -5.29 1.54
N PHE A 207 -3.66 -4.94 0.55
CA PHE A 207 -3.89 -3.79 -0.33
C PHE A 207 -4.05 -4.32 -1.75
N THR A 208 -5.30 -4.50 -2.20
CA THR A 208 -5.61 -5.31 -3.38
C THR A 208 -6.53 -4.60 -4.38
N GLY A 209 -6.22 -4.67 -5.68
CA GLY A 209 -7.12 -4.22 -6.75
C GLY A 209 -7.41 -2.71 -6.85
N ASN A 210 -6.79 -1.90 -5.99
CA ASN A 210 -7.04 -0.45 -5.93
C ASN A 210 -6.44 0.28 -7.15
N ARG A 211 -7.05 1.41 -7.50
CA ARG A 211 -6.57 2.36 -8.51
C ARG A 211 -6.06 3.63 -7.83
N PHE A 212 -4.90 4.11 -8.28
CA PHE A 212 -4.21 5.28 -7.72
C PHE A 212 -3.81 6.23 -8.85
N HIS A 213 -4.29 7.47 -8.82
CA HIS A 213 -3.91 8.50 -9.80
C HIS A 213 -3.92 9.91 -9.20
N ASP A 214 -3.16 10.85 -9.78
CA ASP A 214 -3.03 12.24 -9.31
C ASP A 214 -2.62 12.37 -7.82
N LEU A 215 -1.66 11.55 -7.39
CA LEU A 215 -1.09 11.48 -6.05
C LEU A 215 0.44 11.62 -6.08
N ARG A 216 1.04 11.94 -4.92
CA ARG A 216 2.48 11.79 -4.72
C ARG A 216 2.86 10.31 -4.74
N TYR A 217 2.39 9.54 -3.76
CA TYR A 217 2.62 8.10 -3.70
C TYR A 217 1.30 7.34 -3.84
N GLY A 218 1.23 6.31 -4.70
CA GLY A 218 0.06 5.43 -4.78
C GLY A 218 -0.10 4.62 -3.49
N VAL A 219 0.92 3.83 -3.15
CA VAL A 219 1.03 3.12 -1.87
C VAL A 219 2.32 3.55 -1.15
N HIS A 220 2.20 3.94 0.12
CA HIS A 220 3.29 4.38 0.99
C HIS A 220 3.33 3.52 2.26
N TYR A 221 4.34 2.66 2.35
CA TYR A 221 4.50 1.67 3.42
C TYR A 221 5.61 2.11 4.39
N MET A 222 5.32 2.11 5.69
CA MET A 222 6.29 2.29 6.76
C MET A 222 6.10 1.19 7.82
N TYR A 223 7.19 0.50 8.19
CA TYR A 223 7.22 -0.46 9.32
C TYR A 223 6.07 -1.49 9.35
N THR A 224 5.63 -1.96 8.17
CA THR A 224 4.42 -2.79 8.03
C THR A 224 4.79 -4.13 7.44
N ASN A 225 4.60 -5.21 8.20
CA ASN A 225 5.22 -6.52 7.92
C ASN A 225 4.18 -7.59 7.58
N ASP A 226 4.59 -8.74 7.03
CA ASP A 226 3.72 -9.91 6.82
C ASP A 226 2.44 -9.59 6.00
N SER A 227 2.54 -8.67 5.03
CA SER A 227 1.40 -8.03 4.36
C SER A 227 1.44 -8.16 2.83
N GLU A 228 0.28 -8.06 2.21
CA GLU A 228 0.06 -8.27 0.77
C GLU A 228 -0.23 -6.94 0.05
N ILE A 229 0.41 -6.73 -1.11
CA ILE A 229 0.13 -5.65 -2.06
C ILE A 229 -0.06 -6.31 -3.42
N SER A 230 -1.31 -6.42 -3.90
CA SER A 230 -1.62 -7.27 -5.06
C SER A 230 -2.56 -6.67 -6.09
N GLY A 231 -2.24 -6.83 -7.38
CA GLY A 231 -3.14 -6.47 -8.49
C GLY A 231 -3.58 -5.00 -8.54
N ASN A 232 -2.92 -4.08 -7.84
CA ASN A 232 -3.24 -2.65 -7.87
C ASN A 232 -2.75 -2.01 -9.16
N VAL A 233 -3.32 -0.85 -9.53
CA VAL A 233 -2.88 -0.03 -10.67
C VAL A 233 -2.52 1.38 -10.19
N SER A 234 -1.31 1.84 -10.50
CA SER A 234 -0.82 3.19 -10.21
C SER A 234 -0.45 3.92 -11.50
N THR A 235 -1.14 5.02 -11.79
CA THR A 235 -0.95 5.78 -13.03
C THR A 235 -0.64 7.24 -12.75
N GLY A 236 0.46 7.77 -13.29
CA GLY A 236 0.74 9.21 -13.26
C GLY A 236 1.22 9.81 -11.92
N ASN A 237 1.43 8.98 -10.88
CA ASN A 237 1.85 9.45 -9.55
C ASN A 237 3.37 9.73 -9.51
N ASP A 238 3.88 10.48 -8.52
CA ASP A 238 5.33 10.71 -8.40
C ASP A 238 6.08 9.38 -8.17
N ILE A 239 5.54 8.50 -7.32
CA ILE A 239 5.99 7.12 -7.11
C ILE A 239 4.78 6.17 -7.04
N GLY A 240 4.86 5.03 -7.72
CA GLY A 240 3.77 4.05 -7.69
C GLY A 240 3.65 3.34 -6.33
N TYR A 241 4.68 2.56 -5.98
CA TYR A 241 4.73 1.75 -4.78
C TYR A 241 6.00 2.08 -3.98
N ALA A 242 5.86 2.79 -2.87
CA ALA A 242 6.95 3.18 -1.97
C ALA A 242 6.99 2.27 -0.73
N ILE A 243 7.82 1.22 -0.80
CA ILE A 243 7.87 0.14 0.19
C ILE A 243 9.06 0.34 1.13
N MET A 244 8.80 0.71 2.39
CA MET A 244 9.85 1.14 3.31
C MET A 244 9.87 0.42 4.67
N TYR A 245 11.06 0.12 5.18
CA TYR A 245 11.33 -0.41 6.53
C TYR A 245 10.51 -1.67 6.92
N SER A 246 10.21 -2.53 5.96
CA SER A 246 9.16 -3.55 6.03
C SER A 246 9.66 -4.95 5.64
N HIS A 247 9.07 -6.00 6.22
CA HIS A 247 9.59 -7.37 6.13
C HIS A 247 8.52 -8.39 5.73
N ARG A 248 8.93 -9.42 4.97
CA ARG A 248 8.09 -10.56 4.57
C ARG A 248 6.81 -10.13 3.86
N LEU A 249 6.94 -9.26 2.87
CA LEU A 249 5.85 -8.81 2.03
C LEU A 249 5.65 -9.71 0.81
N VAL A 250 4.42 -9.74 0.31
CA VAL A 250 4.08 -10.27 -1.01
C VAL A 250 3.61 -9.09 -1.87
N VAL A 251 4.43 -8.70 -2.84
CA VAL A 251 4.14 -7.61 -3.78
C VAL A 251 3.98 -8.23 -5.15
N THR A 252 2.75 -8.48 -5.59
CA THR A 252 2.50 -9.33 -6.77
C THR A 252 1.44 -8.82 -7.75
N GLY A 253 1.71 -8.93 -9.05
CA GLY A 253 0.73 -8.57 -10.09
C GLY A 253 0.36 -7.07 -10.19
N ASN A 254 1.06 -6.18 -9.48
CA ASN A 254 0.76 -4.73 -9.52
C ASN A 254 1.26 -4.09 -10.81
N VAL A 255 0.65 -2.97 -11.21
CA VAL A 255 0.91 -2.28 -12.49
C VAL A 255 1.19 -0.80 -12.22
N ALA A 256 2.42 -0.33 -12.46
CA ALA A 256 2.79 1.09 -12.40
C ALA A 256 3.05 1.64 -13.83
N VAL A 257 2.18 2.52 -14.32
CA VAL A 257 2.28 3.11 -15.66
C VAL A 257 2.52 4.63 -15.59
N ASN A 258 3.52 5.13 -16.32
CA ASN A 258 3.84 6.56 -16.42
C ASN A 258 4.00 7.28 -15.07
N ASN A 259 4.64 6.66 -14.07
CA ASN A 259 4.87 7.27 -12.75
C ASN A 259 6.17 8.08 -12.79
N VAL A 260 6.18 9.32 -12.27
CA VAL A 260 7.19 10.33 -12.61
C VAL A 260 8.61 9.90 -12.25
N GLU A 261 8.90 9.61 -10.98
CA GLU A 261 10.25 9.23 -10.58
C GLU A 261 10.51 7.72 -10.63
N GLN A 262 9.56 6.92 -10.12
CA GLN A 262 9.80 5.53 -9.69
C GLN A 262 8.51 4.69 -9.76
N GLY A 263 8.55 3.52 -10.41
CA GLY A 263 7.42 2.58 -10.36
C GLY A 263 7.34 1.85 -9.01
N LEU A 264 8.44 1.19 -8.64
CA LEU A 264 8.62 0.50 -7.36
C LEU A 264 9.88 0.97 -6.63
N MET A 265 9.73 1.50 -5.41
CA MET A 265 10.82 1.75 -4.47
C MET A 265 10.82 0.68 -3.38
N MET A 266 11.99 0.11 -3.12
CA MET A 266 12.27 -0.81 -2.01
C MET A 266 13.39 -0.23 -1.14
N ASN A 267 13.07 0.22 0.07
CA ASN A 267 13.97 1.00 0.92
C ASN A 267 13.99 0.45 2.36
N TYR A 268 15.06 -0.25 2.78
CA TYR A 268 15.04 -1.09 4.01
C TYR A 268 13.89 -2.14 4.01
N ALA A 269 13.47 -2.58 2.83
CA ALA A 269 12.45 -3.61 2.64
C ALA A 269 13.12 -4.98 2.39
N ASN A 270 12.83 -5.99 3.22
CA ASN A 270 13.65 -7.20 3.30
C ASN A 270 12.84 -8.52 3.31
N ASN A 271 13.46 -9.61 2.88
CA ASN A 271 12.92 -10.98 2.90
C ASN A 271 11.52 -11.11 2.25
N SER A 272 11.25 -10.32 1.21
CA SER A 272 9.93 -10.22 0.55
C SER A 272 9.95 -10.84 -0.85
N ASP A 273 8.79 -11.25 -1.36
CA ASP A 273 8.61 -11.69 -2.76
C ASP A 273 7.97 -10.58 -3.59
N ILE A 274 8.62 -10.25 -4.70
CA ILE A 274 8.21 -9.21 -5.66
C ILE A 274 8.07 -9.91 -7.00
N SER A 275 6.86 -10.37 -7.33
CA SER A 275 6.64 -11.31 -8.42
C SER A 275 5.54 -10.90 -9.40
N GLY A 276 5.82 -10.97 -10.70
CA GLY A 276 4.82 -10.70 -11.74
C GLY A 276 4.26 -9.28 -11.77
N ASN A 277 4.93 -8.30 -11.18
CA ASN A 277 4.56 -6.88 -11.29
C ASN A 277 4.99 -6.33 -12.67
N THR A 278 4.35 -5.24 -13.09
CA THR A 278 4.66 -4.53 -14.33
C THR A 278 4.95 -3.07 -14.00
N VAL A 279 6.05 -2.54 -14.53
CA VAL A 279 6.33 -1.10 -14.55
C VAL A 279 6.64 -0.70 -16.00
N ASP A 280 5.91 0.30 -16.51
CA ASP A 280 6.03 0.78 -17.88
C ASP A 280 6.02 2.31 -17.89
N GLY A 281 7.18 2.90 -18.20
CA GLY A 281 7.39 4.36 -18.16
C GLY A 281 7.56 4.92 -16.75
N ALA A 282 8.81 5.12 -16.34
CA ALA A 282 9.18 5.87 -15.14
C ALA A 282 10.64 6.35 -15.19
N GLY A 283 11.01 7.33 -14.35
CA GLY A 283 12.42 7.70 -14.16
C GLY A 283 13.31 6.52 -13.72
N LYS A 284 12.72 5.55 -12.98
CA LYS A 284 13.31 4.27 -12.59
C LYS A 284 12.20 3.23 -12.52
N CYS A 285 12.33 2.08 -13.19
CA CYS A 285 11.31 1.04 -13.08
C CYS A 285 11.33 0.44 -11.66
N VAL A 286 12.52 0.04 -11.17
CA VAL A 286 12.74 -0.32 -9.76
C VAL A 286 13.90 0.49 -9.15
N PHE A 287 13.76 0.91 -7.90
CA PHE A 287 14.83 1.42 -7.06
C PHE A 287 14.98 0.57 -5.79
N ILE A 288 16.20 0.11 -5.51
CA ILE A 288 16.54 -0.73 -4.36
C ILE A 288 17.64 -0.06 -3.53
N TYR A 289 17.31 0.29 -2.29
CA TYR A 289 18.20 0.94 -1.31
C TYR A 289 18.20 0.16 0.01
N ASN A 290 19.34 -0.42 0.38
CA ASN A 290 19.53 -1.28 1.55
C ASN A 290 18.35 -2.25 1.79
N ALA A 291 17.87 -2.87 0.72
CA ALA A 291 16.75 -3.82 0.74
C ALA A 291 17.31 -5.21 0.41
N ASN A 292 17.13 -6.17 1.32
CA ASN A 292 17.97 -7.37 1.40
C ASN A 292 17.17 -8.67 1.36
N LYS A 293 17.78 -9.74 0.82
CA LYS A 293 17.22 -11.11 0.81
C LYS A 293 15.85 -11.24 0.14
N ASN A 294 15.47 -10.32 -0.73
CA ASN A 294 14.21 -10.36 -1.47
C ASN A 294 14.33 -11.26 -2.71
N ARG A 295 13.18 -11.67 -3.25
CA ARG A 295 13.07 -12.31 -4.57
C ARG A 295 12.36 -11.35 -5.53
N PHE A 296 12.98 -11.08 -6.67
CA PHE A 296 12.37 -10.37 -7.80
C PHE A 296 12.26 -11.36 -8.95
N ALA A 297 11.03 -11.77 -9.29
CA ALA A 297 10.84 -12.79 -10.32
C ALA A 297 9.67 -12.52 -11.27
N ASP A 298 9.88 -12.87 -12.54
CA ASP A 298 8.83 -12.87 -13.57
C ASP A 298 8.14 -11.50 -13.76
N ASN A 299 8.77 -10.40 -13.30
CA ASN A 299 8.29 -9.02 -13.44
C ASN A 299 8.64 -8.45 -14.83
N HIS A 300 7.88 -7.45 -15.28
CA HIS A 300 8.11 -6.71 -16.52
C HIS A 300 8.51 -5.27 -16.20
N PHE A 301 9.68 -4.83 -16.65
CA PHE A 301 10.24 -3.50 -16.38
C PHE A 301 10.64 -2.83 -17.69
N SER A 302 9.81 -1.90 -18.18
CA SER A 302 9.91 -1.36 -19.52
C SER A 302 9.85 0.16 -19.64
N ASN A 303 10.49 0.66 -20.71
CA ASN A 303 10.47 2.06 -21.15
C ASN A 303 10.91 3.09 -20.08
N CYS A 304 11.71 2.68 -19.08
CA CYS A 304 12.21 3.53 -18.01
C CYS A 304 13.58 4.16 -18.35
N ASP A 305 13.89 5.32 -17.73
CA ASP A 305 15.22 5.95 -17.84
C ASP A 305 16.32 5.06 -17.22
N ILE A 306 15.94 4.26 -16.21
CA ILE A 306 16.72 3.15 -15.65
C ILE A 306 15.77 1.96 -15.36
N GLY A 307 16.09 0.74 -15.82
CA GLY A 307 15.32 -0.47 -15.51
C GLY A 307 15.37 -0.80 -14.02
N ILE A 308 16.58 -0.97 -13.46
CA ILE A 308 16.77 -1.16 -12.02
C ILE A 308 17.98 -0.40 -11.50
N HIS A 309 17.77 0.46 -10.48
CA HIS A 309 18.81 1.18 -9.76
C HIS A 309 19.04 0.53 -8.40
N PHE A 310 20.24 0.04 -8.15
CA PHE A 310 20.56 -0.88 -7.05
C PHE A 310 21.77 -0.37 -6.26
N THR A 311 21.60 -0.07 -4.98
CA THR A 311 22.62 0.64 -4.18
C THR A 311 22.58 0.28 -2.68
N ALA A 312 23.47 0.91 -1.91
CA ALA A 312 23.50 0.93 -0.45
C ALA A 312 23.49 -0.45 0.23
N GLY A 313 24.33 -1.38 -0.26
CA GLY A 313 24.54 -2.68 0.41
C GLY A 313 23.36 -3.64 0.37
N SER A 314 22.50 -3.54 -0.65
CA SER A 314 21.33 -4.41 -0.85
C SER A 314 21.74 -5.87 -1.16
N GLU A 315 22.02 -6.68 -0.14
CA GLU A 315 22.63 -8.01 -0.27
C GLU A 315 21.63 -9.17 -0.29
N GLY A 316 22.03 -10.29 -0.90
CA GLY A 316 21.27 -11.55 -0.92
C GLY A 316 19.98 -11.56 -1.74
N ASN A 317 19.70 -10.51 -2.52
CA ASN A 317 18.53 -10.46 -3.40
C ASN A 317 18.71 -11.41 -4.59
N ARG A 318 17.68 -12.21 -4.91
CA ARG A 318 17.62 -13.04 -6.12
C ARG A 318 16.79 -12.34 -7.18
N ILE A 319 17.32 -12.19 -8.39
CA ILE A 319 16.70 -11.45 -9.49
C ILE A 319 16.79 -12.31 -10.75
N SER A 320 15.71 -13.02 -11.08
CA SER A 320 15.65 -14.01 -12.17
C SER A 320 14.26 -14.10 -12.82
N GLY A 321 14.21 -14.41 -14.11
CA GLY A 321 12.96 -14.48 -14.90
C GLY A 321 12.31 -13.14 -15.24
N ASN A 322 12.88 -12.01 -14.81
CA ASN A 322 12.33 -10.68 -15.11
C ASN A 322 12.60 -10.30 -16.57
N ALA A 323 11.86 -9.34 -17.10
CA ALA A 323 12.04 -8.79 -18.44
C ALA A 323 12.39 -7.30 -18.36
N PHE A 324 13.58 -6.93 -18.83
CA PHE A 324 14.07 -5.55 -18.90
C PHE A 324 14.04 -5.08 -20.36
N ILE A 325 13.05 -4.24 -20.70
CA ILE A 325 12.70 -3.93 -22.11
C ILE A 325 12.75 -2.43 -22.41
N ASN A 326 13.53 -2.03 -23.42
CA ASN A 326 13.63 -0.65 -23.90
C ASN A 326 14.02 0.41 -22.84
N ASN A 327 14.60 0.00 -21.70
CA ASN A 327 15.07 0.96 -20.71
C ASN A 327 16.34 1.65 -21.23
N ARG A 328 16.46 2.96 -21.03
CA ARG A 328 17.59 3.75 -21.55
C ARG A 328 18.95 3.32 -20.97
N ASN A 329 18.92 2.74 -19.78
CA ASN A 329 19.98 1.97 -19.14
C ASN A 329 19.30 0.81 -18.39
N GLN A 330 19.66 -0.44 -18.66
CA GLN A 330 18.95 -1.58 -18.04
C GLN A 330 19.20 -1.65 -16.52
N VAL A 331 20.48 -1.57 -16.12
CA VAL A 331 20.91 -1.59 -14.72
C VAL A 331 21.74 -0.37 -14.39
N LYS A 332 21.57 0.14 -13.16
CA LYS A 332 22.53 1.02 -12.51
C LYS A 332 22.89 0.43 -11.15
N TYR A 333 23.99 -0.31 -11.09
CA TYR A 333 24.52 -0.89 -9.85
C TYR A 333 25.55 0.06 -9.22
N VAL A 334 25.52 0.20 -7.89
CA VAL A 334 26.51 0.95 -7.11
C VAL A 334 27.01 0.07 -5.96
N GLY A 335 28.13 -0.61 -6.21
CA GLY A 335 28.81 -1.49 -5.27
C GLY A 335 30.11 -2.02 -5.86
N THR A 336 30.83 -2.86 -5.10
CA THR A 336 32.14 -3.40 -5.48
C THR A 336 32.18 -4.92 -5.62
N ARG A 337 31.08 -5.62 -5.33
CA ARG A 337 30.97 -7.09 -5.47
C ARG A 337 30.37 -7.48 -6.82
N VAL A 338 30.65 -8.69 -7.26
CA VAL A 338 29.92 -9.31 -8.37
C VAL A 338 28.57 -9.83 -7.85
N MET A 339 27.49 -9.56 -8.58
CA MET A 339 26.13 -9.99 -8.27
C MET A 339 25.64 -10.91 -9.40
N GLU A 340 25.45 -12.19 -9.12
CA GLU A 340 24.84 -13.15 -10.07
C GLU A 340 23.32 -12.96 -10.07
N TRP A 341 22.76 -12.62 -11.23
CA TRP A 341 21.33 -12.43 -11.47
C TRP A 341 20.76 -13.56 -12.35
N SER A 342 21.17 -14.80 -12.04
CA SER A 342 20.42 -16.00 -12.37
C SER A 342 20.19 -16.83 -11.10
N ASP A 343 19.12 -17.62 -11.07
CA ASP A 343 18.82 -18.54 -9.97
C ASP A 343 18.43 -19.91 -10.56
N ASN A 344 19.00 -21.00 -10.06
CA ASN A 344 18.74 -22.37 -10.52
C ASN A 344 18.82 -22.55 -12.06
N GLY A 345 19.81 -21.92 -12.71
CA GLY A 345 20.04 -22.02 -14.16
C GLY A 345 19.19 -21.08 -15.02
N ARG A 346 18.42 -20.16 -14.42
CA ARG A 346 17.49 -19.25 -15.11
C ARG A 346 17.80 -17.79 -14.77
N GLY A 347 18.22 -17.01 -15.77
CA GLY A 347 18.44 -15.57 -15.69
C GLY A 347 17.23 -14.75 -16.12
N ASN A 348 17.46 -13.53 -16.61
CA ASN A 348 16.46 -12.54 -17.01
C ASN A 348 16.49 -12.31 -18.53
N TYR A 349 15.42 -11.74 -19.08
CA TYR A 349 15.37 -11.25 -20.45
C TYR A 349 15.82 -9.78 -20.54
N TRP A 350 16.63 -9.47 -21.53
CA TRP A 350 17.22 -8.14 -21.74
C TRP A 350 17.09 -7.75 -23.22
N SER A 351 16.34 -6.70 -23.54
CA SER A 351 16.03 -6.31 -24.94
C SER A 351 17.22 -5.81 -25.77
N ASP A 352 18.35 -5.57 -25.11
CA ASP A 352 19.63 -5.09 -25.66
C ASP A 352 20.72 -6.17 -25.65
N ASN A 353 20.43 -7.39 -25.17
CA ASN A 353 21.34 -8.52 -25.29
C ASN A 353 21.38 -9.00 -26.75
N THR A 354 22.57 -8.99 -27.35
CA THR A 354 22.83 -9.39 -28.75
C THR A 354 23.47 -10.78 -28.87
N ALA A 355 23.57 -11.52 -27.76
CA ALA A 355 24.06 -12.90 -27.77
C ALA A 355 23.11 -13.84 -28.53
N PHE A 356 23.68 -14.97 -28.97
CA PHE A 356 22.96 -16.04 -29.67
C PHE A 356 22.59 -17.18 -28.71
N ASP A 357 21.72 -18.05 -29.20
CA ASP A 357 21.29 -19.32 -28.62
C ASP A 357 21.45 -20.33 -29.77
N LEU A 358 22.52 -21.12 -29.71
CA LEU A 358 22.95 -22.02 -30.79
C LEU A 358 22.52 -23.47 -30.57
N ASP A 359 22.18 -23.87 -29.34
CA ASP A 359 21.67 -25.22 -29.04
C ASP A 359 20.14 -25.30 -28.95
N GLY A 360 19.46 -24.16 -28.79
CA GLY A 360 18.01 -24.03 -28.79
C GLY A 360 17.35 -24.17 -27.41
N ASP A 361 18.09 -24.11 -26.30
CA ASP A 361 17.52 -24.24 -24.94
C ASP A 361 16.67 -23.02 -24.49
N GLY A 362 16.74 -21.90 -25.22
CA GLY A 362 16.03 -20.66 -24.93
C GLY A 362 16.82 -19.67 -24.07
N ILE A 363 18.10 -19.95 -23.81
CA ILE A 363 19.03 -19.16 -23.02
C ILE A 363 20.23 -18.77 -23.91
N ALA A 364 20.76 -17.58 -23.71
CA ALA A 364 21.93 -17.12 -24.45
C ALA A 364 23.21 -17.89 -24.07
N ASP A 365 24.00 -18.28 -25.07
CA ASP A 365 25.31 -18.94 -24.94
C ASP A 365 26.35 -18.12 -24.16
N THR A 366 26.11 -16.82 -23.99
CA THR A 366 27.06 -15.86 -23.40
C THR A 366 26.42 -15.05 -22.27
N ALA A 367 27.06 -15.07 -21.11
CA ALA A 367 26.65 -14.31 -19.93
C ALA A 367 26.62 -12.79 -20.17
N TYR A 368 25.48 -12.16 -19.87
CA TYR A 368 25.22 -10.73 -20.07
C TYR A 368 25.68 -9.90 -18.85
N ARG A 369 26.10 -8.65 -19.08
CA ARG A 369 26.72 -7.76 -18.06
C ARG A 369 26.31 -6.30 -18.28
N PRO A 370 25.25 -5.81 -17.61
CA PRO A 370 24.60 -4.50 -17.90
C PRO A 370 25.24 -3.25 -17.28
N ASN A 371 26.40 -3.34 -16.63
CA ASN A 371 27.01 -2.19 -15.92
C ASN A 371 28.55 -2.23 -15.89
N ASP A 372 29.16 -2.71 -16.96
CA ASP A 372 30.61 -2.90 -17.01
C ASP A 372 31.41 -1.59 -17.10
N VAL A 373 32.73 -1.66 -17.30
CA VAL A 373 33.60 -0.45 -17.34
C VAL A 373 33.25 0.48 -18.51
N VAL A 374 32.77 -0.07 -19.64
CA VAL A 374 32.25 0.72 -20.76
C VAL A 374 30.93 1.39 -20.37
N ASP A 375 30.02 0.67 -19.73
CA ASP A 375 28.72 1.22 -19.37
C ASP A 375 28.87 2.32 -18.30
N GLN A 376 29.80 2.15 -17.34
CA GLN A 376 30.19 3.19 -16.37
C GLN A 376 30.86 4.41 -17.03
N LEU A 377 31.63 4.22 -18.10
CA LEU A 377 32.15 5.31 -18.93
C LEU A 377 31.00 6.05 -19.63
N LEU A 378 30.01 5.34 -20.18
CA LEU A 378 28.84 5.92 -20.83
C LEU A 378 27.93 6.70 -19.86
N TRP A 379 27.88 6.33 -18.58
CA TRP A 379 27.20 7.13 -17.55
C TRP A 379 27.93 8.46 -17.27
N ARG A 380 29.27 8.48 -17.34
CA ARG A 380 30.10 9.68 -17.11
C ARG A 380 30.20 10.58 -18.34
N ALA A 381 30.21 9.98 -19.53
CA ALA A 381 30.36 10.65 -20.81
C ALA A 381 29.34 10.13 -21.84
N PRO A 382 28.06 10.53 -21.78
CA PRO A 382 27.01 10.02 -22.67
C PRO A 382 27.28 10.21 -24.17
N ALA A 383 28.09 11.22 -24.54
CA ALA A 383 28.55 11.44 -25.92
C ALA A 383 29.38 10.27 -26.48
N ALA A 384 30.04 9.48 -25.63
CA ALA A 384 30.81 8.31 -26.04
C ALA A 384 29.94 7.14 -26.57
N ARG A 385 28.60 7.22 -26.51
CA ARG A 385 27.69 6.23 -27.13
C ARG A 385 27.95 6.06 -28.64
N ILE A 386 28.46 7.08 -29.33
CA ILE A 386 28.85 6.97 -30.75
C ILE A 386 30.02 5.98 -30.99
N LEU A 387 30.81 5.68 -29.96
CA LEU A 387 31.95 4.77 -30.03
C LEU A 387 31.62 3.32 -29.68
N LEU A 388 30.37 2.99 -29.35
CA LEU A 388 29.94 1.65 -28.90
C LEU A 388 30.39 0.52 -29.84
N ASN A 389 30.29 0.74 -31.15
CA ASN A 389 30.66 -0.23 -32.19
C ASN A 389 32.11 -0.03 -32.70
N SER A 390 32.94 0.76 -32.01
CA SER A 390 34.33 0.98 -32.40
C SER A 390 35.25 -0.16 -31.92
N PRO A 391 36.32 -0.50 -32.67
CA PRO A 391 37.29 -1.52 -32.25
C PRO A 391 37.91 -1.27 -30.87
N ALA A 392 38.01 -0.01 -30.44
CA ALA A 392 38.50 0.34 -29.10
C ALA A 392 37.59 -0.23 -27.99
N ILE A 393 36.26 -0.15 -28.15
CA ILE A 393 35.31 -0.73 -27.20
C ILE A 393 35.35 -2.26 -27.26
N SER A 394 35.52 -2.86 -28.45
CA SER A 394 35.70 -4.31 -28.59
C SER A 394 36.96 -4.81 -27.86
N VAL A 395 38.09 -4.11 -27.98
CA VAL A 395 39.34 -4.43 -27.26
C VAL A 395 39.18 -4.28 -25.75
N VAL A 396 38.47 -3.25 -25.28
CA VAL A 396 38.17 -3.07 -23.85
C VAL A 396 37.28 -4.22 -23.32
N ARG A 397 36.17 -4.55 -23.98
CA ARG A 397 35.31 -5.68 -23.55
C ARG A 397 36.02 -7.04 -23.64
N TRP A 398 36.94 -7.24 -24.60
CA TRP A 398 37.81 -8.43 -24.65
C TRP A 398 38.79 -8.48 -23.47
N ALA A 399 39.48 -7.37 -23.16
CA ALA A 399 40.40 -7.32 -22.02
C ALA A 399 39.66 -7.59 -20.68
N GLN A 400 38.42 -7.08 -20.55
CA GLN A 400 37.56 -7.38 -19.39
C GLN A 400 37.17 -8.86 -19.29
N SER A 401 37.03 -9.59 -20.41
CA SER A 401 36.73 -11.03 -20.39
C SER A 401 37.96 -11.88 -20.03
N GLN A 402 39.16 -11.46 -20.45
CA GLN A 402 40.41 -12.15 -20.13
C GLN A 402 40.92 -11.87 -18.71
N PHE A 403 40.63 -10.69 -18.14
CA PHE A 403 41.09 -10.30 -16.80
C PHE A 403 39.96 -9.87 -15.84
N PRO A 404 38.98 -10.75 -15.50
CA PRO A 404 37.85 -10.37 -14.65
C PRO A 404 38.23 -9.86 -13.26
N ALA A 405 39.38 -10.30 -12.72
CA ALA A 405 39.87 -9.91 -11.39
C ALA A 405 40.30 -8.43 -11.27
N ILE A 406 40.36 -7.68 -12.37
CA ILE A 406 40.71 -6.25 -12.40
C ILE A 406 39.45 -5.36 -12.40
N LEU A 407 38.25 -5.96 -12.53
CA LEU A 407 36.99 -5.22 -12.61
C LEU A 407 36.55 -4.66 -11.25
N PRO A 408 36.04 -3.41 -11.18
CA PRO A 408 35.10 -3.06 -10.13
C PRO A 408 33.84 -3.92 -10.30
N GLY A 409 33.31 -4.45 -9.20
CA GLY A 409 32.19 -5.40 -9.23
C GLY A 409 30.91 -4.86 -9.90
N GLY A 410 30.07 -5.76 -10.38
CA GLY A 410 28.85 -5.45 -11.11
C GLY A 410 27.91 -6.65 -11.24
N VAL A 411 26.82 -6.46 -11.96
CA VAL A 411 25.88 -7.53 -12.30
C VAL A 411 26.44 -8.39 -13.41
N ILE A 412 26.29 -9.70 -13.24
CA ILE A 412 26.40 -10.71 -14.29
C ILE A 412 25.10 -11.52 -14.28
N ASP A 413 24.57 -11.77 -15.47
CA ASP A 413 23.51 -12.75 -15.68
C ASP A 413 24.14 -13.89 -16.48
N SER A 414 24.42 -15.02 -15.82
CA SER A 414 25.09 -16.16 -16.46
C SER A 414 24.15 -17.04 -17.30
N LYS A 415 22.83 -16.80 -17.24
CA LYS A 415 21.83 -17.54 -18.02
C LYS A 415 20.73 -16.61 -18.59
N PRO A 416 21.08 -15.62 -19.45
CA PRO A 416 20.13 -14.63 -19.96
C PRO A 416 19.10 -15.28 -20.87
N LEU A 417 17.82 -15.00 -20.66
CA LEU A 417 16.73 -15.57 -21.45
C LEU A 417 16.66 -14.92 -22.85
N MET A 418 16.37 -15.72 -23.88
CA MET A 418 16.18 -15.24 -25.25
C MET A 418 14.80 -14.63 -25.50
N LYS A 419 13.83 -14.87 -24.61
CA LYS A 419 12.46 -14.31 -24.67
C LYS A 419 11.98 -13.90 -23.27
N PRO A 420 11.13 -12.86 -23.16
CA PRO A 420 10.53 -12.50 -21.88
C PRO A 420 9.53 -13.56 -21.41
N VAL A 421 9.50 -13.82 -20.11
CA VAL A 421 8.59 -14.82 -19.48
C VAL A 421 7.13 -14.38 -19.56
N ARG A 422 6.89 -13.07 -19.51
CA ARG A 422 5.60 -12.44 -19.76
C ARG A 422 5.75 -11.47 -20.92
N GLU A 423 4.89 -11.64 -21.93
CA GLU A 423 4.73 -10.66 -23.00
C GLU A 423 4.16 -9.32 -22.47
N ARG A 424 4.08 -8.33 -23.34
CA ARG A 424 3.56 -7.00 -23.00
C ARG A 424 2.08 -7.08 -22.61
N ILE A 425 1.72 -6.56 -21.44
CA ILE A 425 0.32 -6.40 -21.03
C ILE A 425 -0.30 -5.28 -21.88
N ASP A 426 -1.46 -5.53 -22.48
CA ASP A 426 -2.31 -4.46 -23.00
C ASP A 426 -3.09 -3.84 -21.83
N TYR A 427 -2.91 -2.54 -21.61
CA TYR A 427 -3.49 -1.81 -20.48
C TYR A 427 -4.95 -1.38 -20.69
N GLY A 428 -5.63 -1.86 -21.75
CA GLY A 428 -7.08 -2.03 -21.77
C GLY A 428 -7.89 -0.78 -21.36
N GLY A 429 -7.63 0.36 -22.01
CA GLY A 429 -8.34 1.61 -21.77
C GLY A 429 -7.81 2.48 -20.61
N ALA A 430 -6.94 1.97 -19.73
CA ALA A 430 -6.38 2.75 -18.60
C ALA A 430 -5.55 3.97 -19.06
N MET A 431 -5.08 4.00 -20.31
CA MET A 431 -4.32 5.11 -20.89
C MET A 431 -5.18 6.28 -21.40
N ALA A 432 -6.51 6.18 -21.39
CA ALA A 432 -7.38 7.16 -22.07
C ALA A 432 -7.31 8.61 -21.55
N ASN A 433 -6.94 8.82 -20.28
CA ASN A 433 -7.00 10.13 -19.60
C ASN A 433 -5.66 10.64 -19.04
N ALA A 434 -4.57 9.89 -19.16
CA ALA A 434 -3.29 10.23 -18.53
C ALA A 434 -2.53 11.34 -19.29
N LYS A 435 -2.81 12.61 -18.96
CA LYS A 435 -1.96 13.74 -19.37
C LYS A 435 -0.65 13.73 -18.56
N PRO A 436 0.53 13.99 -19.16
CA PRO A 436 1.78 14.09 -18.43
C PRO A 436 1.80 15.36 -17.56
N GLY A 437 1.61 15.19 -16.24
CA GLY A 437 1.69 16.28 -15.26
C GLY A 437 3.13 16.68 -14.95
N ALA A 438 3.50 17.92 -15.27
CA ALA A 438 4.83 18.46 -14.96
C ALA A 438 4.87 19.06 -13.54
N SER A 439 5.19 18.24 -12.54
CA SER A 439 5.42 18.68 -11.15
C SER A 439 6.83 19.30 -10.97
N PRO A 440 6.98 20.56 -10.55
CA PRO A 440 8.30 21.21 -10.45
C PRO A 440 9.21 20.69 -9.32
N ASP A 441 8.63 20.18 -8.22
CA ASP A 441 9.31 20.11 -6.91
C ASP A 441 9.99 18.77 -6.57
N ALA A 442 9.90 17.77 -7.45
CA ALA A 442 10.37 16.38 -7.21
C ALA A 442 11.81 16.29 -6.64
N LYS A 443 12.72 17.19 -7.07
CA LYS A 443 14.14 17.21 -6.68
C LYS A 443 14.42 17.32 -5.17
N SER A 444 13.43 17.66 -4.35
CA SER A 444 13.56 17.79 -2.89
C SER A 444 13.36 16.47 -2.11
N ALA A 445 12.48 15.58 -2.59
CA ALA A 445 12.00 14.45 -1.80
C ALA A 445 13.10 13.42 -1.48
N ALA A 446 13.83 12.96 -2.50
CA ALA A 446 14.78 11.86 -2.38
C ALA A 446 15.92 12.07 -1.35
N ASN A 447 16.33 13.31 -1.08
CA ASN A 447 17.42 13.63 -0.14
C ASN A 447 16.97 13.90 1.30
N SER A 448 15.68 14.15 1.54
CA SER A 448 15.17 14.44 2.90
C SER A 448 14.78 13.17 3.67
N VAL A 449 14.19 12.20 2.97
CA VAL A 449 13.75 10.91 3.54
C VAL A 449 14.93 10.15 4.18
N ALA A 450 16.07 10.09 3.51
CA ALA A 450 17.27 9.40 4.00
C ALA A 450 17.86 10.00 5.30
N LYS A 451 17.64 11.30 5.57
CA LYS A 451 18.12 11.96 6.80
C LYS A 451 17.12 11.85 7.95
N ASN A 452 15.82 11.95 7.67
CA ASN A 452 14.78 11.91 8.70
C ASN A 452 14.45 10.48 9.17
N GLY A 453 14.67 9.47 8.33
CA GLY A 453 14.48 8.06 8.70
C GLY A 453 15.45 7.59 9.80
N ALA A 454 16.71 8.04 9.76
CA ALA A 454 17.71 7.70 10.77
C ALA A 454 17.36 8.29 12.15
N LYS A 455 17.07 9.61 12.21
CA LYS A 455 16.92 10.31 13.49
C LYS A 455 15.75 9.81 14.34
N ARG A 456 14.64 9.38 13.72
CA ARG A 456 13.49 8.81 14.45
C ARG A 456 13.68 7.36 14.90
N ALA A 457 14.79 6.70 14.56
CA ALA A 457 15.13 5.38 15.08
C ALA A 457 15.97 5.45 16.37
N GLU A 458 16.57 6.61 16.67
CA GLU A 458 17.33 6.85 17.91
C GLU A 458 16.43 7.38 19.03
N ASP A 459 15.44 8.23 18.69
CA ASP A 459 14.47 8.82 19.65
C ASP A 459 13.44 7.81 20.23
N ASN A 460 13.60 6.49 20.00
CA ASN A 460 12.52 5.50 20.20
C ASN A 460 13.03 4.11 20.66
N GLN A 461 14.11 4.07 21.46
CA GLN A 461 14.56 2.91 22.25
C GLN A 461 14.29 3.13 23.74
#